data_AF-A0A1A0CKN9-F1
#
_entry.id   AF-A0A1A0CKN9-F1
#
_cell.length_a   1.000
_cell.length_b   1.000
_cell.length_c   1.000
_cell.angle_alpha   90.00
_cell.angle_beta   90.00
_cell.angle_gamma   90.00
#
_symmetry.space_group_name_H-M   'P 1'
#
loop_
_entity.id
_entity.type
_entity.pdbx_description
1 polymer ?
#
loop_
_entity_poly.entity_id
_entity_poly.type
_entity_poly.pdbx_seq_one_letter_code
_entity_poly.pdbx_strand_id
1 'polypeptide(L)' 'MAEEIVAELTAAFVLAELNITPTVRHADYIGSWISLLKEDKRAVFAAARLASQAAEYILAFQSNDSCLAAPFSRMVA' A
#
# COMPACT_ATOMS: atom_id res chain seq x y z
N MET A 1 13.02 -4.06 6.73
CA MET A 1 12.27 -5.15 6.07
C MET A 1 10.78 -4.83 6.09
N ALA A 2 10.20 -4.51 7.25
CA ALA A 2 8.81 -4.05 7.33
C ALA A 2 8.57 -2.75 6.53
N GLU A 3 9.53 -1.81 6.55
CA GLU A 3 9.45 -0.55 5.81
C GLU A 3 9.38 -0.74 4.29
N GLU A 4 10.07 -1.75 3.76
CA GLU A 4 10.09 -2.04 2.31
C GLU A 4 8.73 -2.58 1.84
N ILE A 5 8.12 -3.48 2.62
CA ILE A 5 6.76 -3.99 2.35
C ILE A 5 5.73 -2.85 2.43
N VAL A 6 5.85 -1.98 3.44
CA VAL A 6 4.96 -0.82 3.58
C VAL A 6 5.10 0.11 2.38
N ALA A 7 6.32 0.42 1.95
CA ALA A 7 6.57 1.30 0.80
C ALA A 7 6.02 0.73 -0.51
N GLU A 8 6.25 -0.55 -0.79
CA GLU A 8 5.75 -1.23 -1.99
C GLU A 8 4.22 -1.33 -2.00
N LEU A 9 3.59 -1.62 -0.85
CA LEU A 9 2.13 -1.60 -0.73
C LEU A 9 1.55 -0.19 -0.89
N THR A 10 2.19 0.83 -0.32
CA THR A 10 1.77 2.23 -0.51
C THR A 10 1.84 2.63 -1.97
N ALA A 11 2.94 2.29 -2.67
CA ALA A 11 3.06 2.54 -4.10
C ALA A 11 1.96 1.81 -4.88
N ALA A 12 1.70 0.54 -4.59
CA ALA A 12 0.64 -0.23 -5.23
C ALA A 12 -0.76 0.41 -5.05
N PHE A 13 -1.09 0.87 -3.84
CA PHE A 13 -2.37 1.53 -3.57
C PHE A 13 -2.50 2.87 -4.31
N VAL A 14 -1.46 3.70 -4.30
CA VAL A 14 -1.45 4.98 -5.02
C VAL A 14 -1.57 4.78 -6.53
N LEU A 15 -0.85 3.79 -7.08
CA LEU A 15 -0.91 3.49 -8.52
C LEU A 15 -2.29 2.95 -8.93
N ALA A 16 -2.92 2.13 -8.09
CA ALA A 16 -4.28 1.65 -8.32
C ALA A 16 -5.31 2.80 -8.35
N GLU A 17 -5.24 3.72 -7.40
CA GLU A 17 -6.11 4.91 -7.35
C GLU A 17 -5.92 5.83 -8.56
N LEU A 18 -4.68 5.92 -9.05
CA LEU A 18 -4.34 6.73 -10.23
C LEU A 18 -4.58 6.02 -11.57
N ASN A 19 -5.06 4.77 -11.57
CA ASN A 19 -5.17 3.92 -12.76
C ASN A 19 -3.84 3.78 -13.54
N ILE A 20 -2.70 3.78 -12.83
CA ILE A 20 -1.38 3.61 -13.43
C ILE A 20 -0.99 2.13 -13.33
N THR A 21 -0.71 1.51 -14.47
CA THR A 21 -0.20 0.13 -14.49
C THR A 21 1.24 0.10 -13.96
N PRO A 22 1.52 -0.62 -12.86
CA PRO A 22 2.88 -0.75 -12.38
C PRO A 22 3.73 -1.57 -13.35
N THR A 23 5.01 -1.21 -13.48
CA THR A 23 6.00 -2.07 -14.13
C THR A 23 6.64 -2.94 -13.05
N VAL A 24 6.71 -4.25 -13.30
CA VAL A 24 7.28 -5.20 -12.34
C VAL A 24 8.73 -4.81 -12.07
N ARG A 25 9.05 -4.55 -10.81
CA ARG A 25 10.44 -4.39 -10.36
C ARG A 25 10.78 -5.66 -9.59
N HIS A 26 11.83 -6.37 -10.00
CA HIS A 26 12.52 -7.46 -9.28
C HIS A 26 11.68 -8.44 -8.43
N ALA A 27 11.36 -9.63 -8.97
CA ALA A 27 10.66 -10.70 -8.26
C ALA A 27 11.38 -11.23 -6.98
N ASP A 28 12.60 -10.77 -6.71
CA ASP A 28 13.47 -11.24 -5.62
C ASP A 28 12.90 -10.91 -4.22
N TYR A 29 12.07 -9.88 -4.07
CA TYR A 29 11.41 -9.56 -2.79
C TYR A 29 10.23 -10.50 -2.47
N ILE A 30 9.66 -11.21 -3.45
CA ILE A 30 8.55 -12.14 -3.19
C ILE A 30 9.01 -13.28 -2.28
N GLY A 31 10.25 -13.75 -2.45
CA GLY A 31 10.85 -14.79 -1.62
C GLY A 31 11.06 -14.36 -0.16
N SER A 32 11.51 -13.12 0.05
CA SER A 32 11.68 -12.56 1.40
C SER A 32 10.33 -12.33 2.09
N TRP A 33 9.29 -11.91 1.34
CA TRP A 33 7.94 -11.72 1.88
C TRP A 33 7.27 -13.04 2.26
N ILE A 34 7.42 -14.09 1.45
CA ILE A 34 6.88 -15.42 1.78
C ILE A 34 7.50 -15.97 3.08
N SER A 35 8.80 -15.75 3.28
CA SER A 35 9.48 -16.18 4.51
C SER A 35 8.97 -15.42 5.73
N LEU A 36 8.80 -14.09 5.62
CA LEU A 36 8.28 -13.24 6.67
C LEU A 36 6.82 -13.55 7.03
N LEU A 37 5.98 -13.87 6.02
CA LEU A 37 4.59 -14.30 6.21
C LEU A 37 4.46 -15.67 6.89
N LYS A 38 5.46 -16.54 6.72
CA LYS A 38 5.50 -17.83 7.41
C LYS A 38 5.83 -17.68 8.89
N GLU A 39 6.67 -16.71 9.26
CA GLU A 39 6.98 -16.38 10.65
C GLU A 39 5.85 -15.63 11.35
N ASP A 40 5.27 -14.62 10.71
CA ASP A 40 4.16 -13.85 11.27
C ASP A 40 3.11 -13.46 10.21
N LYS A 41 2.01 -14.21 10.21
CA LYS A 41 0.85 -13.97 9.33
C LYS A 41 0.15 -12.64 9.62
N ARG A 42 0.38 -12.01 10.78
CA ARG A 42 -0.22 -10.71 11.14
C ARG A 42 0.61 -9.53 10.64
N ALA A 43 1.88 -9.73 10.36
CA ALA A 43 2.78 -8.68 9.87
C ALA A 43 2.26 -8.02 8.59
N VAL A 44 1.61 -8.78 7.69
CA VAL A 44 1.02 -8.23 6.46
C VAL A 44 -0.16 -7.31 6.73
N PHE A 45 -0.99 -7.60 7.73
CA PHE A 45 -2.11 -6.74 8.08
C PHE A 45 -1.65 -5.44 8.74
N ALA A 46 -0.59 -5.51 9.56
CA ALA A 46 0.05 -4.33 10.12
C ALA A 46 0.69 -3.46 9.02
N ALA A 47 1.43 -4.08 8.09
CA ALA A 47 2.03 -3.39 6.96
C ALA A 47 0.96 -2.77 6.05
N ALA A 48 -0.10 -3.50 5.72
CA ALA A 48 -1.22 -2.99 4.93
C ALA A 48 -1.91 -1.80 5.61
N ARG A 49 -2.14 -1.86 6.93
CA ARG A 49 -2.74 -0.75 7.69
C ARG A 49 -1.87 0.52 7.63
N LEU A 50 -0.56 0.38 7.74
CA LEU A 50 0.37 1.51 7.62
C LEU A 50 0.40 2.04 6.18
N ALA A 51 0.43 1.13 5.21
CA ALA A 51 0.47 1.48 3.79
C ALA A 51 -0.79 2.22 3.33
N SER A 52 -1.98 1.81 3.79
CA SER A 52 -3.24 2.51 3.50
C SER A 52 -3.25 3.94 4.04
N GLN A 53 -2.79 4.15 5.28
CA GLN A 53 -2.69 5.50 5.86
C GLN A 53 -1.70 6.39 5.09
N ALA A 54 -0.57 5.82 4.67
CA ALA A 54 0.41 6.56 3.87
C ALA A 54 -0.13 6.90 2.48
N ALA A 55 -0.86 5.99 1.83
CA ALA A 55 -1.50 6.22 0.54
C ALA A 55 -2.58 7.31 0.65
N GLU A 56 -3.45 7.23 1.66
CA GLU A 56 -4.46 8.26 1.94
C GLU A 56 -3.83 9.64 2.17
N TYR A 57 -2.72 9.70 2.93
CA TYR A 57 -1.97 10.93 3.12
C TYR A 57 -1.45 11.50 1.79
N ILE A 58 -0.84 10.67 0.94
CA ILE A 58 -0.32 11.11 -0.36
C ILE A 58 -1.45 11.60 -1.27
N LEU A 59 -2.55 10.87 -1.35
CA LEU A 59 -3.70 11.18 -2.21
C LEU A 59 -4.45 12.44 -1.74
N ALA A 60 -4.42 12.75 -0.44
CA ALA A 60 -5.00 13.97 0.10
C ALA A 60 -4.39 15.26 -0.49
N PHE A 61 -3.16 15.20 -1.03
CA PHE A 61 -2.53 16.35 -1.68
C PHE A 61 -2.88 16.50 -3.17
N GLN A 62 -3.55 15.52 -3.79
CA GLN A 62 -3.98 15.63 -5.20
C GLN A 62 -5.19 16.55 -5.36
N SER A 63 -6.02 16.66 -4.32
CA SER A 63 -7.17 17.55 -4.31
C SER A 63 -6.76 18.85 -3.64
N ASN A 64 -6.58 19.92 -4.42
CA ASN A 64 -6.65 21.29 -3.90
C ASN A 64 -8.12 21.68 -3.53
N ASP A 65 -9.00 20.69 -3.42
CA ASP A 65 -10.41 20.80 -3.09
C ASP A 65 -10.65 20.28 -1.67
N SER A 66 -11.16 21.18 -0.84
CA SER A 66 -11.48 21.04 0.58
C SER A 66 -12.69 20.14 0.83
N CYS A 67 -12.70 18.91 0.33
CA CYS A 67 -13.67 17.90 0.73
C CYS A 67 -13.04 16.51 0.65
N LEU A 68 -12.78 15.94 1.82
CA LEU A 68 -12.11 14.67 2.08
C LEU A 68 -12.55 13.57 1.09
N ALA A 69 -11.65 13.18 0.19
CA ALA A 69 -11.79 12.00 -0.65
C ALA A 69 -12.14 10.79 0.22
N ALA A 70 -13.08 9.97 -0.23
CA ALA A 70 -13.57 8.85 0.57
C ALA A 70 -12.40 7.91 0.94
N PRO A 71 -12.29 7.47 2.20
CA PRO A 71 -11.18 6.64 2.64
C PRO A 71 -11.17 5.31 1.89
N PHE A 72 -9.98 4.74 1.71
CA PHE A 72 -9.74 3.46 1.01
C PHE A 72 -10.56 2.32 1.64
N SER A 73 -10.93 2.48 2.91
CA SER A 73 -11.91 1.68 3.69
C SER A 73 -13.22 1.38 2.94
N ARG A 74 -13.63 2.20 1.96
CA ARG A 74 -14.90 2.02 1.24
C ARG A 74 -14.81 1.14 -0.01
N MET A 75 -13.62 0.75 -0.45
CA MET A 75 -13.40 -0.03 -1.68
C MET A 75 -13.32 -1.55 -1.45
N VAL A 76 -13.26 -1.98 -0.18
CA VAL A 76 -13.13 -3.40 0.24
C VAL A 76 -14.42 -3.92 0.94
N ALA A 77 -15.50 -3.14 0.95
CA ALA A 77 -16.81 -3.50 1.53
C ALA A 77 -17.83 -3.92 0.48
#